data_AF-A0A1S8DHD1-F1
#
_entry.id   AF-A0A1S8DHD1-F1
#
_cell.length_a   1.000
_cell.length_b   1.000
_cell.length_c   1.000
_cell.angle_alpha   90.00
_cell.angle_beta   90.00
_cell.angle_gamma   90.00
#
_symmetry.space_group_name_H-M   'P 1'
#
loop_
_entity.id
_entity.type
_entity.pdbx_description
1 polymer ?
#
loop_
_entity_poly.entity_id
_entity_poly.type
_entity_poly.pdbx_seq_one_letter_code
_entity_poly.pdbx_strand_id
1 'polypeptide(L)'
;MIPVDGAFILAVSPRFSGARADAQRRIVGDISAAFAPTLAHYRIDSRLRIAHFMAQVTHECAGFRTTEEFASGAAYEGRRDLGNTERGDGRRYKGRGLIQLTGRANYRQMGERLRLPLEAEPELAAEPLTSLKIACEYWHTRQINEAADRDDLIRATRLVNGGLNGLEDRRQYLQKAKTALAALEGLRVSQTQGGTTVALRRGSFGDAVQQLQELLAAQGYPLSIDRDFGPATELAVMQFQQRAGLLVDGIVGQKTWAALRSR
;
A
#
# COMPACT_ATOMS: atom_id res chain seq x y z
N MET A 1 16.12 4.86 0.62
CA MET A 1 14.76 4.68 1.18
C MET A 1 13.86 5.78 0.65
N ILE A 2 12.67 5.43 0.15
CA ILE A 2 11.67 6.44 -0.26
C ILE A 2 11.15 7.11 1.03
N PRO A 3 11.18 8.46 1.13
CA PRO A 3 10.90 9.18 2.37
C PRO A 3 9.39 9.31 2.58
N VAL A 4 8.71 8.17 2.79
CA VAL A 4 7.29 8.14 3.12
C VAL A 4 7.09 8.38 4.62
N ASP A 5 6.34 9.43 4.95
CA ASP A 5 6.10 9.90 6.31
C ASP A 5 4.60 10.10 6.58
N GLY A 6 4.25 10.80 7.66
CA GLY A 6 2.87 11.12 7.99
C GLY A 6 2.13 11.94 6.92
N ALA A 7 2.82 12.81 6.17
CA ALA A 7 2.19 13.57 5.09
C ALA A 7 1.80 12.64 3.94
N PHE A 8 2.65 11.67 3.61
CA PHE A 8 2.32 10.63 2.65
C PHE A 8 1.11 9.79 3.12
N ILE A 9 1.10 9.34 4.38
CA ILE A 9 -0.02 8.55 4.92
C ILE A 9 -1.35 9.32 4.83
N LEU A 10 -1.36 10.61 5.17
CA LEU A 10 -2.54 11.47 5.09
C LEU A 10 -2.97 11.75 3.64
N ALA A 11 -2.04 11.81 2.69
CA ALA A 11 -2.35 11.99 1.27
C ALA A 11 -3.10 10.78 0.68
N VAL A 12 -2.82 9.57 1.19
CA VAL A 12 -3.51 8.34 0.76
C VAL A 12 -4.84 8.15 1.48
N SER A 13 -4.88 8.51 2.77
CA SER A 13 -6.02 8.23 3.65
C SER A 13 -7.24 9.14 3.37
N PRO A 14 -8.46 8.69 3.72
CA PRO A 14 -9.63 9.56 3.76
C PRO A 14 -9.42 10.73 4.73
N ARG A 15 -10.03 11.88 4.41
CA ARG A 15 -10.06 13.03 5.31
C ARG A 15 -11.25 12.91 6.25
N PHE A 16 -11.03 13.24 7.52
CA PHE A 16 -12.07 13.28 8.54
C PHE A 16 -12.20 14.66 9.16
N SER A 17 -13.26 14.86 9.94
CA SER A 17 -13.50 16.05 10.76
C SER A 17 -13.69 15.68 12.24
N GLY A 18 -13.56 16.67 13.12
CA GLY A 18 -13.74 16.52 14.57
C GLY A 18 -12.83 15.47 15.19
N ALA A 19 -13.35 14.74 16.18
CA ALA A 19 -12.60 13.76 16.96
C ALA A 19 -11.93 12.65 16.11
N ARG A 20 -12.52 12.29 14.96
CA ARG A 20 -11.93 11.32 14.02
C ARG A 20 -10.67 11.86 13.35
N ALA A 21 -10.67 13.16 13.01
CA ALA A 21 -9.50 13.83 12.45
C ALA A 21 -8.38 13.95 13.50
N ASP A 22 -8.73 14.24 14.75
CA ASP A 22 -7.77 14.29 15.84
C ASP A 22 -7.12 12.93 16.10
N ALA A 23 -7.92 11.86 16.13
CA ALA A 23 -7.41 10.50 16.27
C ALA A 23 -6.48 10.12 15.12
N GLN A 24 -6.87 10.41 13.87
CA GLN A 24 -6.04 10.17 12.69
C GLN A 24 -4.71 10.91 12.78
N ARG A 25 -4.72 12.21 13.13
CA ARG A 25 -3.49 12.99 13.27
C ARG A 25 -2.56 12.44 14.34
N ARG A 26 -3.10 12.01 15.49
CA ARG A 26 -2.29 11.39 16.56
C ARG A 26 -1.64 10.09 16.08
N ILE A 27 -2.43 9.14 15.60
CA ILE A 27 -1.93 7.83 15.14
C ILE A 27 -0.87 8.01 14.04
N VAL A 28 -1.16 8.86 13.05
CA VAL A 28 -0.22 9.13 11.95
C VAL A 28 1.04 9.85 12.46
N GLY A 29 0.89 10.80 13.39
CA GLY A 29 2.02 11.48 14.02
C GLY A 29 2.96 10.52 14.74
N ASP A 30 2.39 9.61 15.53
CA ASP A 30 3.14 8.64 16.34
C ASP A 30 3.96 7.66 15.48
N ILE A 31 3.48 7.32 14.28
CA ILE A 31 4.19 6.41 13.36
C ILE A 31 5.03 7.13 12.31
N SER A 32 4.85 8.44 12.11
CA SER A 32 5.41 9.21 10.98
C SER A 32 6.91 8.99 10.78
N ALA A 33 7.70 9.20 11.84
CA ALA A 33 9.15 9.06 11.78
C ALA A 33 9.62 7.60 11.63
N ALA A 34 8.85 6.65 12.16
CA ALA A 34 9.17 5.23 12.12
C ALA A 34 8.65 4.52 10.87
N PHE A 35 7.78 5.17 10.08
CA PHE A 35 7.07 4.53 8.97
C PHE A 35 8.01 3.97 7.91
N ALA A 36 8.78 4.83 7.23
CA ALA A 36 9.72 4.37 6.22
C ALA A 36 10.80 3.40 6.76
N PRO A 37 11.45 3.64 7.92
CA PRO A 37 12.41 2.69 8.49
C PRO A 37 11.81 1.31 8.79
N THR A 38 10.59 1.27 9.34
CA THR A 38 9.92 0.00 9.64
C THR A 38 9.60 -0.75 8.36
N LEU A 39 9.01 -0.08 7.35
CA LEU A 39 8.72 -0.70 6.06
C LEU A 39 10.00 -1.26 5.40
N ALA A 40 11.09 -0.51 5.43
CA ALA A 40 12.37 -0.92 4.85
C ALA A 40 12.97 -2.16 5.55
N HIS A 41 12.80 -2.28 6.88
CA HIS A 41 13.23 -3.48 7.62
C HIS A 41 12.58 -4.77 7.05
N TYR A 42 11.33 -4.68 6.63
CA TYR A 42 10.58 -5.78 6.01
C TYR A 42 10.68 -5.83 4.47
N ARG A 43 11.58 -5.04 3.89
CA ARG A 43 11.77 -4.89 2.43
C ARG A 43 10.50 -4.44 1.71
N ILE A 44 9.66 -3.64 2.37
CA ILE A 44 8.50 -2.95 1.78
C ILE A 44 8.98 -1.57 1.31
N ASP A 45 9.97 -1.55 0.42
CA ASP A 45 10.80 -0.37 0.12
C ASP A 45 10.78 0.04 -1.36
N SER A 46 10.18 -0.77 -2.23
CA SER A 46 9.87 -0.39 -3.60
C SER A 46 8.58 0.43 -3.67
N ARG A 47 8.42 1.26 -4.72
CA ARG A 47 7.21 2.07 -4.93
C ARG A 47 5.94 1.22 -4.88
N LEU A 48 5.94 0.10 -5.59
CA LEU A 48 4.79 -0.78 -5.66
C LEU A 48 4.51 -1.46 -4.31
N ARG A 49 5.55 -1.94 -3.61
CA ARG A 49 5.39 -2.54 -2.28
C ARG A 49 4.78 -1.55 -1.29
N ILE A 50 5.29 -0.31 -1.25
CA ILE A 50 4.75 0.75 -0.40
C ILE A 50 3.31 1.09 -0.79
N ALA A 51 3.03 1.23 -2.10
CA ALA A 51 1.70 1.59 -2.59
C ALA A 51 0.64 0.53 -2.25
N HIS A 52 0.96 -0.75 -2.49
CA HIS A 52 0.07 -1.87 -2.15
C HIS A 52 -0.06 -2.04 -0.65
N PHE A 53 1.02 -1.92 0.13
CA PHE A 53 0.94 -1.96 1.60
C PHE A 53 -0.02 -0.88 2.13
N MET A 54 0.14 0.36 1.66
CA MET A 54 -0.74 1.47 2.02
C MET A 54 -2.18 1.25 1.61
N ALA A 55 -2.42 0.71 0.41
CA ALA A 55 -3.77 0.43 -0.07
C ALA A 55 -4.52 -0.53 0.86
N GLN A 56 -3.84 -1.60 1.29
CA GLN A 56 -4.42 -2.60 2.18
C GLN A 56 -4.61 -2.04 3.58
N VAL A 57 -3.57 -1.48 4.20
CA VAL A 57 -3.61 -0.97 5.57
C VAL A 57 -4.63 0.16 5.73
N THR A 58 -4.68 1.12 4.79
CA THR A 58 -5.65 2.23 4.86
C THR A 58 -7.09 1.72 4.87
N HIS A 59 -7.37 0.63 4.15
CA HIS A 59 -8.69 0.00 4.20
C HIS A 59 -8.92 -0.71 5.54
N GLU A 60 -8.00 -1.58 5.98
CA GLU A 60 -8.14 -2.37 7.21
C GLU A 60 -8.30 -1.50 8.47
N CYS A 61 -7.57 -0.40 8.58
CA CYS A 61 -7.63 0.50 9.75
C CYS A 61 -8.65 1.63 9.61
N ALA A 62 -9.51 1.56 8.58
CA ALA A 62 -10.50 2.58 8.24
C ALA A 62 -9.92 4.01 8.17
N GLY A 63 -8.76 4.16 7.51
CA GLY A 63 -8.10 5.44 7.31
C GLY A 63 -7.34 5.96 8.53
N PHE A 64 -6.80 5.08 9.37
CA PHE A 64 -6.01 5.42 10.57
C PHE A 64 -6.81 6.18 11.64
N ARG A 65 -8.14 6.06 11.65
CA ARG A 65 -9.00 6.75 12.66
C ARG A 65 -9.09 6.01 13.99
N THR A 66 -8.63 4.77 14.04
CA THR A 66 -8.57 3.92 15.24
C THR A 66 -7.54 2.82 15.03
N THR A 67 -6.96 2.33 16.12
CA THR A 67 -6.15 1.11 16.17
C THR A 67 -6.83 0.00 16.97
N GLU A 68 -8.10 0.17 17.32
CA GLU A 68 -8.91 -0.86 17.97
C GLU A 68 -10.27 -0.95 17.28
N GLU A 69 -10.74 -2.18 17.08
CA GLU A 69 -12.06 -2.45 16.51
C GLU A 69 -13.16 -1.83 17.41
N PHE A 70 -14.18 -1.23 16.78
CA PHE A 70 -15.34 -0.71 17.51
C PHE A 70 -16.21 -1.84 18.12
N ALA A 71 -16.08 -3.07 17.62
CA ALA A 71 -16.80 -4.22 18.13
C ALA A 71 -16.30 -4.63 19.52
N SER A 72 -17.21 -5.17 20.35
CA SER A 72 -16.87 -5.63 21.70
C SER A 72 -15.97 -6.88 21.72
N GLY A 73 -15.86 -7.59 20.60
CA GLY A 73 -15.21 -8.90 20.50
C GLY A 73 -16.05 -10.08 20.99
N ALA A 74 -17.25 -9.85 21.54
CA ALA A 74 -18.10 -10.93 22.07
C ALA A 74 -18.45 -11.99 21.02
N ALA A 75 -18.53 -11.62 19.73
CA ALA A 75 -18.77 -12.54 18.63
C ALA A 75 -17.61 -13.53 18.38
N TYR A 76 -16.42 -13.26 18.92
CA TYR A 76 -15.25 -14.13 18.82
C TYR A 76 -15.16 -15.14 19.98
N GLU A 77 -16.05 -15.06 20.98
CA GLU A 77 -16.03 -15.95 22.13
C GLU A 77 -16.22 -17.42 21.70
N GLY A 78 -15.38 -18.32 22.19
CA GLY A 78 -15.46 -19.76 21.90
C GLY A 78 -15.07 -20.16 20.47
N ARG A 79 -14.64 -19.22 19.62
CA ARG A 79 -14.16 -19.48 18.25
C ARG A 79 -12.86 -20.28 18.26
N ARG A 80 -12.97 -21.60 18.13
CA ARG A 80 -11.82 -22.54 18.15
C ARG A 80 -10.83 -22.29 17.02
N ASP A 81 -11.30 -21.87 15.85
CA ASP A 81 -10.46 -21.50 14.71
C ASP A 81 -9.57 -20.26 14.98
N LEU A 82 -9.96 -19.41 15.93
CA LEU A 82 -9.18 -18.26 16.41
C LEU A 82 -8.32 -18.60 17.64
N GLY A 83 -8.38 -19.83 18.13
CA GLY A 83 -7.76 -20.25 19.38
C GLY A 83 -8.45 -19.71 20.63
N ASN A 84 -9.65 -19.16 20.51
CA ASN A 84 -10.42 -18.61 21.63
C ASN A 84 -11.13 -19.74 22.38
N THR A 85 -10.39 -20.45 23.23
CA THR A 85 -10.86 -21.64 23.95
C THR A 85 -11.10 -21.39 25.43
N GLU A 86 -10.64 -20.26 25.97
CA GLU A 86 -10.86 -19.87 27.35
C GLU A 86 -11.98 -18.84 27.47
N ARG A 87 -12.67 -18.85 28.62
CA ARG A 87 -13.74 -17.89 28.90
C ARG A 87 -13.18 -16.47 28.91
N GLY A 88 -13.77 -15.58 28.11
CA GLY A 88 -13.39 -14.18 27.98
C GLY A 88 -12.47 -13.89 26.81
N ASP A 89 -12.03 -14.90 26.08
CA ASP A 89 -11.10 -14.76 24.95
C ASP A 89 -11.63 -13.86 23.85
N GLY A 90 -12.94 -13.89 23.59
CA GLY A 90 -13.52 -13.10 22.51
C GLY A 90 -13.27 -11.60 22.70
N ARG A 91 -13.53 -11.10 23.91
CA ARG A 91 -13.29 -9.68 24.24
C ARG A 91 -11.80 -9.39 24.41
N ARG A 92 -11.04 -10.31 25.04
CA ARG A 92 -9.61 -10.13 25.30
C ARG A 92 -8.80 -10.02 24.00
N TYR A 93 -9.09 -10.87 23.02
CA TYR A 93 -8.39 -10.95 21.73
C TYR A 93 -9.23 -10.44 20.56
N LYS A 94 -9.99 -9.35 20.78
CA LYS A 94 -10.71 -8.64 19.71
C LYS A 94 -9.75 -7.97 18.71
N GLY A 95 -10.28 -7.49 17.58
CA GLY A 95 -9.49 -6.86 16.52
C GLY A 95 -8.71 -5.63 17.00
N ARG A 96 -7.39 -5.65 16.78
CA ARG A 96 -6.49 -4.51 17.05
C ARG A 96 -5.49 -4.25 15.94
N GLY A 97 -5.01 -3.04 15.93
CA GLY A 97 -3.98 -2.52 15.07
C GLY A 97 -4.43 -2.30 13.63
N LEU A 98 -3.44 -1.99 12.79
CA LEU A 98 -3.58 -1.56 11.41
C LEU A 98 -4.10 -2.66 10.48
N ILE A 99 -4.06 -3.93 10.92
CA ILE A 99 -4.51 -5.10 10.16
C ILE A 99 -5.61 -5.91 10.88
N GLN A 100 -6.16 -5.39 11.99
CA GLN A 100 -7.20 -6.06 12.77
C GLN A 100 -6.80 -7.47 13.26
N LEU A 101 -5.66 -7.59 13.93
CA LEU A 101 -5.21 -8.83 14.58
C LEU A 101 -6.27 -9.31 15.58
N THR A 102 -6.80 -10.52 15.37
CA THR A 102 -7.96 -11.05 16.10
C THR A 102 -7.74 -12.51 16.48
N GLY A 103 -8.09 -12.91 17.70
CA GLY A 103 -8.02 -14.30 18.17
C GLY A 103 -6.73 -14.65 18.90
N ARG A 104 -6.84 -15.34 20.05
CA ARG A 104 -5.72 -15.71 20.93
C ARG A 104 -4.55 -16.35 20.19
N ALA A 105 -4.83 -17.30 19.29
CA ALA A 105 -3.79 -17.99 18.54
C ALA A 105 -2.97 -17.02 17.67
N ASN A 106 -3.63 -16.04 17.06
CA ASN A 106 -2.98 -15.04 16.23
C ASN A 106 -2.15 -14.05 17.07
N TYR A 107 -2.66 -13.64 18.23
CA TYR A 107 -1.90 -12.81 19.18
C TYR A 107 -0.63 -13.53 19.67
N ARG A 108 -0.74 -14.81 20.06
CA ARG A 108 0.40 -15.64 20.45
C ARG A 108 1.44 -15.73 19.34
N GLN A 109 1.02 -16.13 18.14
CA GLN A 109 1.93 -16.31 17.01
C GLN A 109 2.62 -14.99 16.62
N MET A 110 1.89 -13.89 16.59
CA MET A 110 2.46 -12.58 16.28
C MET A 110 3.41 -12.10 17.39
N GLY A 111 3.06 -12.35 18.66
CA GLY A 111 3.90 -12.05 19.81
C GLY A 111 5.23 -12.79 19.77
N GLU A 112 5.23 -14.09 19.47
CA GLU A 112 6.45 -14.89 19.31
C GLU A 112 7.37 -14.34 18.21
N ARG A 113 6.79 -13.96 17.06
CA ARG A 113 7.54 -13.40 15.91
C ARG A 113 8.17 -12.06 16.21
N LEU A 114 7.42 -11.16 16.87
CA LEU A 114 7.87 -9.82 17.22
C LEU A 114 8.64 -9.78 18.54
N ARG A 115 8.70 -10.89 19.28
CA ARG A 115 9.21 -10.99 20.65
C ARG A 115 8.53 -9.98 21.59
N LEU A 116 7.21 -9.93 21.50
CA LEU A 116 6.33 -9.08 22.31
C LEU A 116 5.34 -9.95 23.08
N PRO A 117 4.93 -9.56 24.29
CA PRO A 117 4.03 -10.35 25.13
C PRO A 117 2.56 -10.25 24.68
N LEU A 118 2.26 -10.29 23.38
CA LEU A 118 0.93 -9.99 22.83
C LEU A 118 -0.17 -10.96 23.28
N GLU A 119 0.15 -12.20 23.68
CA GLU A 119 -0.86 -13.07 24.28
C GLU A 119 -1.21 -12.65 25.71
N ALA A 120 -0.22 -12.23 26.49
CA ALA A 120 -0.41 -11.79 27.87
C ALA A 120 -1.03 -10.39 27.92
N GLU A 121 -0.52 -9.47 27.10
CA GLU A 121 -0.81 -8.04 27.00
C GLU A 121 -1.31 -7.67 25.57
N PRO A 122 -2.50 -8.12 25.18
CA PRO A 122 -3.02 -7.93 23.82
C PRO A 122 -3.28 -6.46 23.44
N GLU A 123 -3.48 -5.58 24.41
CA GLU A 123 -3.62 -4.14 24.21
C GLU A 123 -2.43 -3.48 23.51
N LEU A 124 -1.22 -4.05 23.63
CA LEU A 124 -0.02 -3.58 22.92
C LEU A 124 -0.24 -3.57 21.40
N ALA A 125 -1.08 -4.46 20.87
CA ALA A 125 -1.38 -4.50 19.44
C ALA A 125 -2.13 -3.24 18.93
N ALA A 126 -2.73 -2.46 19.82
CA ALA A 126 -3.38 -1.18 19.49
C ALA A 126 -2.42 0.02 19.55
N GLU A 127 -1.23 -0.12 20.14
CA GLU A 127 -0.26 0.98 20.16
C GLU A 127 0.22 1.27 18.73
N PRO A 128 0.29 2.55 18.29
CA PRO A 128 0.54 2.88 16.88
C PRO A 128 1.82 2.24 16.29
N LEU A 129 2.93 2.28 17.02
CA LEU A 129 4.21 1.71 16.54
C LEU A 129 4.19 0.17 16.54
N THR A 130 3.63 -0.45 17.58
CA THR A 130 3.50 -1.90 17.66
C THR A 130 2.57 -2.42 16.57
N SER A 131 1.46 -1.73 16.37
CA SER A 131 0.48 -1.96 15.31
C SER A 131 1.09 -1.88 13.90
N LEU A 132 1.99 -0.92 13.64
CA LEU A 132 2.75 -0.86 12.39
C LEU A 132 3.66 -2.07 12.21
N LYS A 133 4.39 -2.48 13.25
CA LYS A 133 5.24 -3.69 13.20
C LYS A 133 4.43 -4.95 12.93
N ILE A 134 3.27 -5.10 13.58
CA ILE A 134 2.33 -6.20 13.35
C ILE A 134 1.87 -6.22 11.89
N ALA A 135 1.49 -5.08 11.32
CA ALA A 135 1.08 -5.01 9.92
C ALA A 135 2.21 -5.40 8.96
N CYS A 136 3.45 -4.97 9.22
CA CYS A 136 4.60 -5.33 8.40
C CYS A 136 4.99 -6.82 8.53
N GLU A 137 4.96 -7.40 9.73
CA GLU A 137 5.21 -8.84 9.95
C GLU A 137 4.09 -9.69 9.32
N TYR A 138 2.82 -9.26 9.43
CA TYR A 138 1.70 -9.89 8.74
C TYR A 138 1.90 -9.92 7.23
N TRP A 139 2.32 -8.78 6.66
CA TRP A 139 2.64 -8.65 5.24
C TRP A 139 3.80 -9.55 4.81
N HIS A 140 4.87 -9.56 5.62
CA HIS A 140 6.08 -10.34 5.36
C HIS A 140 5.80 -11.85 5.36
N THR A 141 5.13 -12.35 6.41
CA THR A 141 4.83 -13.77 6.59
C THR A 141 3.94 -14.36 5.50
N ARG A 142 3.13 -13.51 4.85
CA ARG A 142 2.25 -13.88 3.72
C ARG A 142 2.88 -13.64 2.35
N GLN A 143 4.15 -13.23 2.31
CA GLN A 143 4.90 -12.99 1.08
C GLN A 143 4.20 -12.00 0.12
N ILE A 144 3.49 -11.02 0.66
CA ILE A 144 2.63 -10.13 -0.15
C ILE A 144 3.46 -9.19 -1.04
N ASN A 145 4.75 -8.99 -0.73
CA ASN A 145 5.71 -8.32 -1.62
C ASN A 145 5.68 -8.89 -3.05
N GLU A 146 5.52 -10.21 -3.22
CA GLU A 146 5.49 -10.83 -4.54
C GLU A 146 4.26 -10.45 -5.38
N ALA A 147 3.13 -10.20 -4.72
CA ALA A 147 1.93 -9.70 -5.39
C ALA A 147 2.12 -8.22 -5.76
N ALA A 148 2.64 -7.43 -4.82
CA ALA A 148 2.92 -6.01 -5.05
C ALA A 148 3.95 -5.78 -6.17
N ASP A 149 5.01 -6.59 -6.25
CA ASP A 149 6.03 -6.48 -7.31
C ASP A 149 5.47 -6.75 -8.71
N ARG A 150 4.38 -7.52 -8.79
CA ARG A 150 3.63 -7.78 -10.02
C ARG A 150 2.49 -6.79 -10.24
N ASP A 151 2.34 -5.81 -9.36
CA ASP A 151 1.23 -4.85 -9.30
C ASP A 151 -0.15 -5.52 -9.19
N ASP A 152 -0.21 -6.71 -8.56
CA ASP A 152 -1.40 -7.57 -8.49
C ASP A 152 -2.24 -7.26 -7.22
N LEU A 153 -3.12 -6.27 -7.36
CA LEU A 153 -4.02 -5.84 -6.27
C LEU A 153 -4.97 -6.96 -5.84
N ILE A 154 -5.42 -7.81 -6.77
CA ILE A 154 -6.39 -8.88 -6.49
C ILE A 154 -5.74 -9.92 -5.59
N ARG A 155 -4.53 -10.37 -5.94
CA ARG A 155 -3.78 -11.31 -5.11
C ARG A 155 -3.41 -10.72 -3.76
N ALA A 156 -2.95 -9.46 -3.71
CA ALA A 156 -2.66 -8.79 -2.45
C ALA A 156 -3.90 -8.74 -1.53
N THR A 157 -5.07 -8.40 -2.08
CA THR A 157 -6.32 -8.33 -1.33
C THR A 157 -6.75 -9.69 -0.78
N ARG A 158 -6.63 -10.76 -1.58
CA ARG A 158 -6.92 -12.14 -1.12
C ARG A 158 -5.98 -12.59 -0.02
N LEU A 159 -4.68 -12.25 -0.10
CA LEU A 159 -3.71 -12.60 0.94
C LEU A 159 -3.98 -11.84 2.25
N VAL A 160 -4.50 -10.61 2.18
CA VAL A 160 -4.82 -9.83 3.37
C VAL A 160 -6.11 -10.30 4.03
N ASN A 161 -7.18 -10.49 3.27
CA ASN A 161 -8.54 -10.64 3.80
C ASN A 161 -9.19 -12.01 3.51
N GLY A 162 -8.49 -12.93 2.84
CA GLY A 162 -9.04 -14.23 2.43
C GLY A 162 -10.07 -14.17 1.29
N GLY A 163 -10.39 -12.97 0.80
CA GLY A 163 -11.41 -12.73 -0.24
C GLY A 163 -11.18 -11.39 -0.96
N LEU A 164 -12.25 -10.83 -1.55
CA LEU A 164 -12.19 -9.56 -2.29
C LEU A 164 -12.98 -8.43 -1.61
N ASN A 165 -13.33 -8.57 -0.32
CA ASN A 165 -14.08 -7.53 0.38
C ASN A 165 -13.25 -6.24 0.44
N GLY A 166 -13.87 -5.13 0.05
CA GLY A 166 -13.22 -3.82 -0.02
C GLY A 166 -12.28 -3.63 -1.20
N LEU A 167 -12.30 -4.49 -2.24
CA LEU A 167 -11.37 -4.39 -3.38
C LEU A 167 -11.42 -3.02 -4.07
N GLU A 168 -12.60 -2.42 -4.21
CA GLU A 168 -12.75 -1.10 -4.85
C GLU A 168 -12.11 0.02 -4.00
N ASP A 169 -12.35 0.04 -2.70
CA ASP A 169 -11.70 1.00 -1.79
C ASP A 169 -10.17 0.86 -1.84
N ARG A 170 -9.67 -0.39 -1.81
CA ARG A 170 -8.24 -0.67 -1.91
C ARG A 170 -7.66 -0.21 -3.24
N ARG A 171 -8.41 -0.33 -4.35
CA ARG A 171 -8.02 0.21 -5.66
C ARG A 171 -7.88 1.72 -5.62
N GLN A 172 -8.83 2.43 -5.00
CA GLN A 172 -8.75 3.89 -4.85
C GLN A 172 -7.55 4.31 -3.99
N TYR A 173 -7.29 3.61 -2.89
CA TYR A 173 -6.11 3.89 -2.06
C TYR A 173 -4.79 3.56 -2.78
N LEU A 174 -4.75 2.49 -3.59
CA LEU A 174 -3.59 2.16 -4.40
C LEU A 174 -3.29 3.28 -5.40
N GLN A 175 -4.30 3.81 -6.10
CA GLN A 175 -4.14 4.93 -7.02
C GLN A 175 -3.63 6.19 -6.31
N LYS A 176 -4.19 6.52 -5.14
CA LYS A 176 -3.71 7.65 -4.33
C LYS A 176 -2.26 7.46 -3.89
N ALA A 177 -1.88 6.25 -3.48
CA ALA A 177 -0.53 5.94 -3.05
C ALA A 177 0.47 6.02 -4.22
N LYS A 178 0.14 5.47 -5.39
CA LYS A 178 0.94 5.61 -6.62
C LYS A 178 1.11 7.09 -7.01
N THR A 179 0.04 7.88 -6.92
CA THR A 179 0.07 9.33 -7.19
C THR A 179 1.00 10.07 -6.22
N ALA A 180 0.84 9.84 -4.92
CA ALA A 180 1.66 10.51 -3.90
C ALA A 180 3.15 10.13 -4.02
N LEU A 181 3.45 8.86 -4.33
CA LEU A 181 4.82 8.41 -4.60
C LEU A 181 5.40 9.06 -5.86
N ALA A 182 4.62 9.18 -6.93
CA ALA A 182 5.06 9.86 -8.15
C ALA A 182 5.37 11.34 -7.90
N ALA A 183 4.56 12.03 -7.08
CA ALA A 183 4.81 13.41 -6.69
C ALA A 183 6.11 13.57 -5.86
N LEU A 184 6.36 12.66 -4.91
CA LEU A 184 7.60 12.63 -4.13
C LEU A 184 8.84 12.44 -5.03
N GLU A 185 8.74 11.61 -6.08
CA GLU A 185 9.82 11.45 -7.05
C GLU A 185 10.02 12.71 -7.93
N GLY A 186 8.93 13.29 -8.43
CA GLY A 186 8.99 14.52 -9.24
C GLY A 186 9.64 15.68 -8.49
N LEU A 187 9.34 15.86 -7.21
CA LEU A 187 9.98 16.85 -6.35
C LEU A 187 11.49 16.59 -6.21
N ARG A 188 11.91 15.33 -6.01
CA ARG A 188 13.34 14.98 -5.90
C ARG A 188 14.10 15.24 -7.20
N VAL A 189 13.52 14.89 -8.35
CA VAL A 189 14.16 15.09 -9.67
C VAL A 189 14.30 16.59 -9.98
N SER A 190 13.26 17.38 -9.73
CA SER A 190 13.29 18.83 -9.91
C SER A 190 14.39 19.50 -9.08
N GLN A 191 14.57 19.08 -7.83
CA GLN A 191 15.61 19.57 -6.93
C GLN A 191 17.04 19.12 -7.31
N THR A 192 17.21 18.02 -8.03
CA THR A 192 18.56 17.44 -8.29
C THR A 192 19.10 17.69 -9.70
N GLN A 193 18.25 17.88 -10.72
CA GLN A 193 18.73 17.93 -12.11
C GLN A 193 18.19 19.10 -12.96
N GLY A 194 17.37 20.00 -12.41
CA GLY A 194 16.90 21.19 -13.15
C GLY A 194 16.09 20.90 -14.43
N GLY A 195 15.67 19.64 -14.66
CA GLY A 195 14.95 19.16 -15.83
C GLY A 195 13.64 18.46 -15.46
N THR A 196 12.60 18.68 -16.26
CA THR A 196 11.18 18.57 -15.87
C THR A 196 10.47 17.26 -16.22
N THR A 197 11.12 16.29 -16.88
CA THR A 197 10.41 15.07 -17.33
C THR A 197 10.73 13.85 -16.47
N VAL A 198 9.83 13.53 -15.54
CA VAL A 198 9.87 12.28 -14.77
C VAL A 198 9.68 11.11 -15.74
N ALA A 199 10.64 10.18 -15.78
CA ALA A 199 10.52 8.98 -16.59
C ALA A 199 9.34 8.13 -16.10
N LEU A 200 8.46 7.69 -17.01
CA LEU A 200 7.35 6.81 -16.66
C LEU A 200 7.77 5.35 -16.79
N ARG A 201 7.26 4.50 -15.89
CA ARG A 201 7.52 3.07 -15.83
C ARG A 201 6.42 2.41 -15.01
N ARG A 202 6.43 1.07 -14.94
CA ARG A 202 5.45 0.32 -14.17
C ARG A 202 5.29 0.84 -12.74
N GLY A 203 4.04 1.08 -12.34
CA GLY A 203 3.67 1.72 -11.07
C GLY A 203 3.64 3.25 -11.07
N SER A 204 4.01 3.91 -12.17
CA SER A 204 3.66 5.32 -12.38
C SER A 204 2.16 5.48 -12.57
N PHE A 205 1.61 6.59 -12.08
CA PHE A 205 0.20 6.92 -12.19
C PHE A 205 0.00 8.42 -12.39
N GLY A 206 -1.03 8.82 -13.14
CA GLY A 206 -1.47 10.22 -13.26
C GLY A 206 -1.47 10.75 -14.70
N ASP A 207 -1.57 12.07 -14.85
CA ASP A 207 -1.83 12.72 -16.15
C ASP A 207 -0.74 12.47 -17.20
N ALA A 208 0.52 12.32 -16.77
CA ALA A 208 1.59 11.94 -17.68
C ALA A 208 1.40 10.52 -18.25
N VAL A 209 0.88 9.58 -17.45
CA VAL A 209 0.54 8.23 -17.92
C VAL A 209 -0.69 8.27 -18.82
N GLN A 210 -1.67 9.10 -18.50
CA GLN A 210 -2.81 9.35 -19.38
C GLN A 210 -2.33 9.78 -20.78
N GLN A 211 -1.48 10.80 -20.84
CA GLN A 211 -0.92 11.30 -22.10
C GLN A 211 -0.16 10.19 -22.85
N LEU A 212 0.61 9.37 -22.14
CA LEU A 212 1.31 8.22 -22.73
C LEU A 212 0.31 7.22 -23.34
N GLN A 213 -0.73 6.84 -22.60
CA GLN A 213 -1.75 5.89 -23.05
C GLN A 213 -2.51 6.42 -24.26
N GLU A 214 -2.86 7.71 -24.28
CA GLU A 214 -3.50 8.38 -25.42
C GLU A 214 -2.62 8.33 -26.68
N LEU A 215 -1.32 8.64 -26.55
CA LEU A 215 -0.38 8.59 -27.67
C LEU A 215 -0.18 7.16 -28.19
N LEU A 216 -0.09 6.17 -27.30
CA LEU A 216 0.00 4.76 -27.70
C LEU A 216 -1.30 4.28 -28.36
N ALA A 217 -2.47 4.62 -27.80
CA ALA A 217 -3.76 4.27 -28.37
C ALA A 217 -3.94 4.87 -29.78
N ALA A 218 -3.53 6.13 -29.98
CA ALA A 218 -3.54 6.78 -31.29
C ALA A 218 -2.65 6.07 -32.33
N GLN A 219 -1.63 5.34 -31.88
CA GLN A 219 -0.75 4.52 -32.72
C GLN A 219 -1.21 3.07 -32.90
N GLY A 220 -2.41 2.74 -32.40
CA GLY A 220 -3.05 1.44 -32.59
C GLY A 220 -2.77 0.41 -31.50
N TYR A 221 -2.14 0.79 -30.38
CA TYR A 221 -1.99 -0.12 -29.25
C TYR A 221 -3.31 -0.22 -28.47
N PRO A 222 -3.89 -1.41 -28.26
CA PRO A 222 -5.16 -1.57 -27.56
C PRO A 222 -4.97 -1.38 -26.05
N LEU A 223 -5.13 -0.14 -25.59
CA LEU A 223 -5.00 0.24 -24.19
C LEU A 223 -6.27 0.91 -23.67
N SER A 224 -6.57 0.66 -22.39
CA SER A 224 -7.46 1.52 -21.62
C SER A 224 -6.69 2.74 -21.14
N ILE A 225 -7.32 3.92 -21.23
CA ILE A 225 -6.76 5.17 -20.71
C ILE A 225 -7.24 5.32 -19.26
N ASP A 226 -6.53 4.68 -18.34
CA ASP A 226 -6.89 4.60 -16.91
C ASP A 226 -5.91 5.35 -15.99
N ARG A 227 -4.92 6.03 -16.59
CA ARG A 227 -3.84 6.75 -15.92
C ARG A 227 -2.89 5.86 -15.13
N ASP A 228 -2.99 4.53 -15.24
CA ASP A 228 -2.13 3.57 -14.56
C ASP A 228 -1.11 2.94 -15.51
N PHE A 229 0.16 3.05 -15.15
CA PHE A 229 1.23 2.37 -15.87
C PHE A 229 1.30 0.95 -15.33
N GLY A 230 0.29 0.15 -15.69
CA GLY A 230 0.22 -1.28 -15.40
C GLY A 230 0.93 -2.13 -16.45
N PRO A 231 0.84 -3.48 -16.33
CA PRO A 231 1.48 -4.42 -17.25
C PRO A 231 1.10 -4.23 -18.72
N ALA A 232 -0.16 -3.86 -19.02
CA ALA A 232 -0.60 -3.61 -20.39
C ALA A 232 0.10 -2.38 -21.00
N THR A 233 0.18 -1.29 -20.25
CA THR A 233 0.90 -0.08 -20.65
C THR A 233 2.40 -0.36 -20.84
N GLU A 234 3.03 -1.13 -19.94
CA GLU A 234 4.43 -1.55 -20.06
C GLU A 234 4.68 -2.34 -21.34
N LEU A 235 3.82 -3.33 -21.64
CA LEU A 235 3.90 -4.11 -22.87
C LEU A 235 3.78 -3.24 -24.12
N ALA A 236 2.83 -2.31 -24.15
CA ALA A 236 2.65 -1.40 -25.29
C ALA A 236 3.84 -0.45 -25.47
N VAL A 237 4.44 0.05 -24.37
CA VAL A 237 5.66 0.85 -24.43
C VAL A 237 6.82 0.03 -25.01
N MET A 238 7.01 -1.21 -24.56
CA MET A 238 8.07 -2.09 -25.08
C MET A 238 7.90 -2.38 -26.58
N GLN A 239 6.66 -2.67 -27.02
CA GLN A 239 6.36 -2.87 -28.44
C GLN A 239 6.61 -1.60 -29.27
N PHE A 240 6.21 -0.43 -28.74
CA PHE A 240 6.51 0.85 -29.36
C PHE A 240 8.02 1.10 -29.47
N GLN A 241 8.78 0.90 -28.40
CA GLN A 241 10.23 1.06 -28.39
C GLN A 241 10.89 0.15 -29.43
N GLN A 242 10.46 -1.10 -29.52
CA GLN A 242 10.94 -2.05 -30.52
C GLN A 242 10.68 -1.54 -31.94
N ARG A 243 9.45 -1.09 -32.24
CA ARG A 243 9.06 -0.55 -33.55
C ARG A 243 9.80 0.75 -33.89
N ALA A 244 10.13 1.55 -32.89
CA ALA A 244 10.84 2.83 -33.04
C ALA A 244 12.38 2.67 -33.08
N GLY A 245 12.92 1.46 -32.94
CA GLY A 245 14.37 1.22 -32.91
C GLY A 245 15.05 1.78 -31.65
N LEU A 246 14.32 1.86 -30.54
CA LEU A 246 14.82 2.32 -29.24
C LEU A 246 15.25 1.13 -28.36
N LEU A 247 15.93 1.44 -27.25
CA LEU A 247 16.16 0.45 -26.20
C LEU A 247 14.79 -0.02 -25.66
N VAL A 248 14.58 -1.34 -25.67
CA VAL A 248 13.34 -1.98 -25.21
C VAL A 248 13.44 -2.26 -23.71
N ASP A 249 13.23 -1.23 -22.89
CA ASP A 249 13.33 -1.30 -21.43
C ASP A 249 11.99 -1.06 -20.72
N GLY A 250 10.92 -0.73 -21.45
CA GLY A 250 9.61 -0.40 -20.88
C GLY A 250 9.57 0.95 -20.15
N ILE A 251 10.63 1.76 -20.25
CA ILE A 251 10.76 3.05 -19.58
C ILE A 251 10.54 4.19 -20.58
N VAL A 252 9.61 5.09 -20.24
CA VAL A 252 9.31 6.28 -21.05
C VAL A 252 10.15 7.44 -20.56
N GLY A 253 11.40 7.46 -21.00
CA GLY A 253 12.32 8.59 -20.86
C GLY A 253 12.19 9.61 -22.01
N GLN A 254 13.07 10.61 -22.02
CA GLN A 254 13.06 11.70 -23.00
C GLN A 254 13.04 11.21 -24.46
N LYS A 255 13.82 10.18 -24.80
CA LYS A 255 13.88 9.61 -26.15
C LYS A 255 12.56 8.97 -26.57
N THR A 256 11.94 8.18 -25.69
CA THR A 256 10.63 7.55 -25.93
C THR A 256 9.55 8.61 -26.11
N TRP A 257 9.55 9.66 -25.27
CA TRP A 257 8.62 10.80 -25.41
C TRP A 257 8.77 11.54 -26.74
N ALA A 258 10.00 11.84 -27.14
CA ALA A 258 10.26 12.48 -28.43
C ALA A 258 9.74 11.64 -29.60
N ALA A 259 10.00 10.32 -29.59
CA ALA A 259 9.54 9.42 -30.64
C ALA A 259 8.00 9.27 -30.68
N LEU A 260 7.33 9.29 -29.53
CA LEU A 260 5.86 9.21 -29.44
C LEU A 260 5.18 10.45 -30.03
N ARG A 261 5.79 11.63 -29.84
CA ARG A 261 5.23 12.92 -30.27
C ARG A 261 5.58 13.33 -31.70
N SER A 262 6.53 12.64 -32.33
CA SER A 262 6.98 12.93 -33.69
C SER A 262 6.19 12.18 -34.77
N ARG A 263 5.07 11.54 -34.41
CA ARG A 263 4.21 10.73 -35.30
C ARG A 263 2.77 11.17 -35.11
#